data_AF-A0A5B6YEX1-F1
#
_entry.id   AF-A0A5B6YEX1-F1
#
_cell.length_a   1.000
_cell.length_b   1.000
_cell.length_c   1.000
_cell.angle_alpha   90.00
_cell.angle_beta   90.00
_cell.angle_gamma   90.00
#
_symmetry.space_group_name_H-M   'P 1'
#
loop_
_entity.id
_entity.type
_entity.pdbx_description
1 polymer ?
#
loop_
_entity_poly.entity_id
_entity_poly.type
_entity_poly.pdbx_seq_one_letter_code
_entity_poly.pdbx_strand_id
1 'polypeptide(L)'
;YLPTGPELTQSAQLIDISGDRMEMLLDFPTVGEPHYAQAIPASLIREKQVRTHPLAESSHPMASKTVHETGVERRAGTVHAKMVGFRTRFVPDMIEGIQVGDTVKFHVTN
;
A
#
# COMPACT_ATOMS: atom_id res chain seq x y z
N TYR A 1 -6.05 2.61 -28.93
CA TYR A 1 -5.39 3.55 -28.00
C TYR A 1 -4.34 4.38 -28.72
N LEU A 2 -3.92 5.51 -28.14
CA LEU A 2 -2.74 6.19 -28.65
C LEU A 2 -1.53 5.25 -28.53
N PRO A 3 -0.61 5.27 -29.51
CA PRO A 3 0.58 4.41 -29.46
C PRO A 3 1.49 4.81 -28.29
N THR A 4 1.88 3.83 -27.48
CA THR A 4 2.72 4.02 -26.27
C THR A 4 4.15 3.50 -26.43
N GLY A 5 4.54 3.10 -27.64
CA GLY A 5 5.81 2.44 -27.94
C GLY A 5 5.64 0.96 -28.26
N PRO A 6 6.73 0.17 -28.26
CA PRO A 6 6.69 -1.24 -28.65
C PRO A 6 5.88 -2.14 -27.72
N GLU A 7 5.80 -1.78 -26.43
CA GLU A 7 4.97 -2.49 -25.46
C GLU A 7 3.57 -1.87 -25.46
N LEU A 8 2.61 -2.63 -25.98
CA LEU A 8 1.21 -2.22 -26.08
C LEU A 8 0.42 -2.75 -24.90
N THR A 9 -0.57 -1.97 -24.47
CA THR A 9 -1.59 -2.42 -23.51
C THR A 9 -2.56 -3.39 -24.16
N GLN A 10 -3.08 -4.34 -23.40
CA GLN A 10 -4.14 -5.24 -23.84
C GLN A 10 -5.51 -4.57 -23.70
N SER A 11 -6.40 -4.77 -24.67
CA SER A 11 -7.78 -4.26 -24.61
C SER A 11 -8.63 -5.14 -23.70
N ALA A 12 -9.31 -4.52 -22.73
CA ALA A 12 -10.40 -5.12 -21.99
C ALA A 12 -11.70 -4.38 -22.32
N GLN A 13 -12.75 -5.13 -22.61
CA GLN A 13 -14.02 -4.59 -23.08
C GLN A 13 -15.15 -4.92 -22.09
N LEU A 14 -15.90 -3.91 -21.68
CA LEU A 14 -17.15 -4.07 -20.95
C LEU A 14 -18.28 -4.14 -21.97
N ILE A 15 -18.99 -5.26 -21.97
CA ILE A 15 -20.10 -5.52 -22.89
C ILE A 15 -21.37 -5.71 -22.05
N ASP A 16 -22.39 -4.90 -22.31
CA ASP A 16 -23.73 -5.10 -21.76
C ASP A 16 -24.39 -6.27 -22.47
N ILE A 17 -24.94 -7.18 -21.67
CA ILE A 17 -25.64 -8.39 -22.11
C ILE A 17 -27.06 -8.47 -21.51
N SER A 18 -27.59 -7.35 -20.98
CA SER A 18 -28.89 -7.30 -20.29
C SER A 18 -30.10 -7.24 -21.23
N GLY A 19 -29.91 -6.82 -22.48
CA GLY A 19 -30.95 -6.75 -23.51
C GLY A 19 -30.87 -7.85 -24.57
N ASP A 20 -31.63 -7.69 -25.65
CA ASP A 20 -31.71 -8.67 -26.75
C ASP A 20 -30.46 -8.69 -27.65
N ARG A 21 -29.62 -7.66 -27.56
CA ARG A 21 -28.37 -7.51 -28.32
C ARG A 21 -27.25 -7.05 -27.39
N MET A 22 -26.06 -7.60 -27.60
CA MET A 22 -24.87 -7.17 -26.88
C MET A 22 -24.46 -5.77 -27.30
N GLU A 23 -24.12 -4.93 -26.33
CA GLU A 23 -23.67 -3.55 -26.56
C GLU A 23 -22.29 -3.35 -25.92
N MET A 24 -21.29 -2.95 -26.71
CA MET A 24 -19.99 -2.57 -26.16
C MET A 24 -20.11 -1.22 -25.46
N LEU A 25 -20.00 -1.21 -24.13
CA LEU A 25 -20.11 -0.01 -23.31
C LEU A 25 -18.77 0.73 -23.16
N LEU A 26 -17.68 -0.03 -23.03
CA LEU A 26 -16.37 0.51 -22.73
C LEU A 26 -15.26 -0.38 -23.31
N ASP A 27 -14.24 0.26 -23.86
CA ASP A 27 -12.96 -0.35 -24.20
C ASP A 27 -11.87 0.38 -23.40
N PHE A 28 -11.13 -0.34 -22.57
CA PHE A 28 -10.09 0.25 -21.71
C PHE A 28 -8.79 -0.57 -21.69
N PRO A 29 -7.63 0.12 -21.58
CA PRO A 29 -6.33 -0.55 -21.63
C PRO A 29 -6.01 -1.25 -20.32
N THR A 30 -5.40 -2.43 -20.42
CA THR A 30 -4.86 -3.22 -19.31
C THR A 30 -3.38 -3.54 -19.55
N VAL A 31 -2.65 -3.80 -18.47
CA VAL A 31 -1.21 -4.09 -18.48
C VAL A 31 -0.98 -5.50 -17.95
N GLY A 32 0.04 -6.20 -18.46
CA GLY A 32 0.46 -7.50 -17.94
C GLY A 32 -0.38 -8.69 -18.38
N GLU A 33 -1.12 -8.57 -19.48
CA GLU A 33 -1.88 -9.66 -20.13
C GLU A 33 -2.80 -10.46 -19.19
N PRO A 34 -3.81 -9.81 -18.58
CA PRO A 34 -4.73 -10.51 -17.68
C PRO A 34 -5.50 -11.61 -18.43
N HIS A 35 -5.38 -12.86 -17.96
CA HIS A 35 -6.00 -14.02 -18.60
C HIS A 35 -7.41 -14.35 -18.10
N TYR A 36 -7.74 -13.97 -16.86
CA TYR A 36 -9.04 -14.26 -16.24
C TYR A 36 -9.54 -13.06 -15.45
N ALA A 37 -10.87 -12.90 -15.43
CA ALA A 37 -11.56 -11.91 -14.62
C ALA A 37 -12.75 -12.56 -13.90
N GLN A 38 -13.07 -12.06 -12.71
CA GLN A 38 -14.23 -12.49 -11.94
C GLN A 38 -14.93 -11.25 -11.35
N ALA A 39 -16.25 -11.23 -11.42
CA ALA A 39 -17.07 -10.20 -10.80
C ALA A 39 -17.90 -10.80 -9.66
N ILE A 40 -18.07 -10.03 -8.58
CA ILE A 40 -18.96 -10.36 -7.46
C ILE A 40 -19.80 -9.14 -7.09
N PRO A 41 -21.03 -9.32 -6.58
CA PRO A 41 -21.80 -8.21 -6.02
C PRO A 41 -21.05 -7.53 -4.87
N ALA A 42 -20.96 -6.19 -4.91
CA ALA A 42 -20.26 -5.41 -3.89
C ALA A 42 -20.80 -5.66 -2.46
N SER A 43 -22.09 -5.97 -2.33
CA SER A 43 -22.74 -6.30 -1.06
C SER A 43 -22.11 -7.50 -0.33
N LEU A 44 -21.44 -8.41 -1.05
CA LEU A 44 -20.78 -9.58 -0.46
C LEU A 44 -19.49 -9.24 0.30
N ILE A 45 -18.88 -8.08 0.01
CA ILE A 45 -17.60 -7.67 0.58
C ILE A 45 -17.64 -6.33 1.33
N ARG A 46 -18.64 -5.46 1.09
CA ARG A 46 -18.70 -4.10 1.66
C ARG A 46 -18.55 -4.08 3.19
N GLU A 47 -19.27 -4.96 3.88
CA GLU A 47 -19.25 -5.03 5.36
C GLU A 47 -18.01 -5.77 5.90
N LYS A 48 -17.23 -6.42 5.04
CA LYS A 48 -16.02 -7.18 5.41
C LYS A 48 -14.73 -6.38 5.23
N GLN A 49 -14.83 -5.12 4.83
CA GLN A 49 -13.66 -4.27 4.60
C GLN A 49 -12.99 -3.90 5.92
N VAL A 50 -11.74 -4.31 6.10
CA VAL A 50 -10.89 -3.85 7.19
C VAL A 50 -10.42 -2.44 6.85
N ARG A 51 -10.88 -1.44 7.61
CA ARG A 51 -10.52 -0.03 7.39
C ARG A 51 -9.25 0.39 8.11
N THR A 52 -9.05 -0.14 9.31
CA THR A 52 -7.93 0.17 10.19
C THR A 52 -7.57 -1.07 10.98
N HIS A 53 -6.28 -1.27 11.24
CA HIS A 53 -5.81 -2.28 12.17
C HIS A 53 -5.71 -1.66 13.57
N PRO A 54 -6.26 -2.29 14.63
CA PRO A 54 -6.11 -1.76 15.97
C PRO A 54 -4.64 -1.70 16.40
N LEU A 55 -4.16 -0.50 16.69
CA LEU A 55 -2.77 -0.28 17.11
C LEU A 55 -2.37 -1.13 18.33
N ALA A 56 -3.31 -1.34 19.24
CA ALA A 56 -3.13 -2.16 20.43
C ALA A 56 -2.79 -3.62 20.11
N GLU A 57 -3.25 -4.14 18.97
CA GLU A 57 -3.05 -5.52 18.51
C GLU A 57 -1.72 -5.73 17.78
N SER A 58 -0.98 -4.66 17.50
CA SER A 58 0.36 -4.80 16.92
C SER A 58 1.27 -5.61 17.84
N SER A 59 1.75 -6.74 17.31
CA SER A 59 2.68 -7.66 17.96
C SER A 59 4.13 -7.48 17.50
N HIS A 60 4.39 -6.50 16.63
CA HIS A 60 5.73 -6.24 16.13
C HIS A 60 6.64 -5.75 17.27
N PRO A 61 7.82 -6.37 17.53
CA PRO A 61 8.67 -6.05 18.68
C PRO A 61 9.14 -4.58 18.74
N MET A 62 9.23 -3.93 17.58
CA MET A 62 9.65 -2.53 17.45
C MET A 62 8.48 -1.57 17.19
N ALA A 63 7.24 -2.00 17.40
CA ALA A 63 6.10 -1.07 17.32
C ALA A 63 6.22 0.03 18.38
N SER A 64 5.73 1.22 18.04
CA SER A 64 5.56 2.34 18.97
C SER A 64 4.08 2.67 19.01
N LYS A 65 3.41 2.39 20.13
CA LYS A 65 1.98 2.64 20.31
C LYS A 65 1.70 4.08 20.76
N THR A 66 2.72 4.78 21.22
CA THR A 66 2.67 6.17 21.63
C THR A 66 3.90 6.92 21.11
N VAL A 67 3.79 8.25 21.03
CA VAL A 67 4.92 9.12 20.65
C VAL A 67 6.10 8.96 21.62
N HIS A 68 5.82 8.69 22.91
CA HIS A 68 6.86 8.53 23.93
C HIS A 68 7.71 7.26 23.76
N GLU A 69 7.23 6.27 23.00
CA GLU A 69 7.96 5.04 22.68
C GLU A 69 8.85 5.18 21.43
N THR A 70 8.87 6.36 20.82
CA THR A 70 9.72 6.66 19.67
C THR A 70 11.10 7.09 20.10
N GLY A 71 12.06 6.97 19.20
CA GLY A 71 13.44 7.34 19.49
C GLY A 71 14.42 6.66 18.56
N VAL A 72 15.69 7.04 18.72
CA VAL A 72 16.80 6.54 17.94
C VAL A 72 17.77 5.85 18.89
N GLU A 73 18.03 4.57 18.64
CA GLU A 73 19.00 3.78 19.41
C GLU A 73 20.07 3.18 18.51
N ARG A 74 21.30 3.07 19.01
CA ARG A 74 22.42 2.46 18.29
C ARG A 74 22.81 1.14 18.94
N ARG A 75 22.92 0.08 18.14
CA ARG A 75 23.32 -1.27 18.56
C ARG A 75 24.31 -1.84 17.54
N ALA A 76 25.58 -1.97 17.93
CA ALA A 76 26.64 -2.64 17.15
C ALA A 76 26.70 -2.20 15.65
N GLY A 77 26.75 -0.89 15.37
CA GLY A 77 26.80 -0.36 14.00
C GLY A 77 25.46 -0.31 13.27
N THR A 78 24.38 -0.78 13.90
CA THR A 78 23.01 -0.59 13.42
C THR A 78 22.31 0.50 14.22
N VAL A 79 21.69 1.45 13.54
CA VAL A 79 20.85 2.49 14.14
C VAL A 79 19.38 2.11 13.92
N HIS A 80 18.62 1.99 15.00
CA HIS A 80 17.18 1.71 14.96
C HIS A 80 16.43 3.03 15.23
N ALA A 81 15.67 3.51 14.25
CA ALA A 81 14.78 4.64 14.39
C ALA A 81 13.36 4.12 14.58
N LYS A 82 12.87 4.11 15.83
CA LYS A 82 11.46 3.84 16.15
C LYS A 82 10.66 5.11 15.99
N MET A 83 9.62 5.05 15.16
CA MET A 83 8.86 6.22 14.75
C MET A 83 7.37 5.92 14.79
N VAL A 84 6.58 6.95 15.08
CA VAL A 84 5.15 6.96 14.77
C VAL A 84 4.87 7.91 13.61
N GLY A 85 4.01 7.50 12.69
CA GLY A 85 3.45 8.33 11.64
C GLY A 85 2.01 8.66 11.98
N PHE A 86 1.65 9.95 12.04
CA PHE A 86 0.26 10.35 12.15
C PHE A 86 0.00 11.54 11.24
N ARG A 87 -0.95 11.34 10.30
CA ARG A 87 -1.28 12.31 9.25
C ARG A 87 -0.06 12.66 8.39
N THR A 88 0.41 13.90 8.45
CA THR A 88 1.49 14.48 7.65
C THR A 88 2.82 14.54 8.41
N ARG A 89 2.90 13.92 9.60
CA ARG A 89 4.09 13.99 10.46
C ARG A 89 4.59 12.62 10.85
N PHE A 90 5.91 12.54 10.98
CA PHE A 90 6.60 11.47 11.66
C PHE A 90 7.20 12.01 12.96
N VAL A 91 7.25 11.18 13.99
CA VAL A 91 7.95 11.50 15.23
C VAL A 91 8.84 10.31 15.62
N PRO A 92 10.16 10.52 15.84
CA PRO A 92 10.90 11.74 15.55
C PRO A 92 10.96 12.02 14.04
N ASP A 93 10.90 13.28 13.65
CA ASP A 93 11.13 13.77 12.28
C ASP A 93 12.61 14.09 12.00
N MET A 94 13.40 14.26 13.06
CA MET A 94 14.84 14.50 13.00
C MET A 94 15.61 13.32 13.60
N ILE A 95 16.47 12.69 12.79
CA ILE A 95 17.32 11.56 13.19
C ILE A 95 18.77 11.97 12.98
N GLU A 96 19.47 12.23 14.08
CA GLU A 96 20.85 12.72 14.09
C GLU A 96 21.84 11.64 14.54
N GLY A 97 23.13 11.88 14.32
CA GLY A 97 24.20 11.00 14.81
C GLY A 97 24.40 9.69 14.04
N ILE A 98 23.86 9.58 12.82
CA ILE A 98 24.19 8.51 11.86
C ILE A 98 25.57 8.79 11.26
N GLN A 99 26.37 7.74 11.10
CA GLN A 99 27.73 7.78 10.56
C GLN A 99 27.83 6.97 9.26
N VAL A 100 28.79 7.31 8.41
CA VAL A 100 29.08 6.56 7.19
C VAL A 100 29.42 5.11 7.54
N GLY A 101 28.73 4.16 6.91
CA GLY A 101 28.88 2.73 7.16
C GLY A 101 27.83 2.14 8.11
N ASP A 102 26.99 2.97 8.74
CA ASP A 102 25.88 2.47 9.56
C ASP A 102 24.80 1.77 8.75
N THR A 103 24.24 0.71 9.33
CA THR A 103 22.95 0.16 8.88
C THR A 103 21.82 0.87 9.62
N VAL A 104 20.93 1.57 8.90
CA VAL A 104 19.79 2.27 9.53
C VAL A 104 18.50 1.50 9.30
N LYS A 105 17.79 1.16 10.38
CA LYS A 105 16.51 0.44 10.35
C LYS A 105 15.40 1.34 10.88
N PHE A 106 14.42 1.62 10.04
CA PHE A 106 13.24 2.40 10.37
C PHE A 106 12.11 1.48 10.81
N HIS A 107 11.56 1.71 11.99
CA HIS A 107 10.41 0.99 12.54
C HIS A 107 9.25 1.98 12.66
N VAL A 108 8.41 2.06 11.64
CA VAL A 108 7.34 3.06 11.56
C VAL A 108 6.01 2.42 11.93
N THR A 109 5.29 3.02 12.89
CA THR A 109 3.93 2.62 13.30
C THR A 109 2.95 3.73 12.93
N ASN A 110 1.86 3.41 12.21
CA ASN A 110 0.81 4.36 11.81
C ASN A 110 -0.51 3.99 12.50
#